data_AF-A0A2E2B2C2-F1
#
_entry.id   AF-A0A2E2B2C2-F1
#
_cell.length_a   1.000
_cell.length_b   1.000
_cell.length_c   1.000
_cell.angle_alpha   90.00
_cell.angle_beta   90.00
_cell.angle_gamma   90.00
#
_symmetry.space_group_name_H-M   'P 1'
#
loop_
_entity.id
_entity.type
_entity.pdbx_description
1 polymer ?
#
loop_
_entity_poly.entity_id
_entity_poly.type
_entity_poly.pdbx_seq_one_letter_code
_entity_poly.pdbx_strand_id
1 'polypeptide(L)'
;MNQPPDTTHTRGLDAWMADHPWHPRLVPYVIYVALLPLIALATDRMPDVYPILYSIQCLIVGGLLWRYRRFTPELNLKFHWLAIPAGFAVCAIWIGLGLWMTKIFPERFAPPAEGPDHLFDRMSPTIRWVSLGLRFVGMSLLVPLFEELFVRSLLLRSFHSFKQFVVGIVQWGQDLPVIGDWLMHTSIAKRADAHDQPFARMFNQTPLGVISITGIVLSTFIFTIGHGMRDWPGAVVCSLIYIAVLRLTRDKGLGPIVWAHGLTNALLWAYCVYHMNWQFL
;
A
#
# COMPACT_ATOMS: atom_id res chain seq x y z
N MET A 1 -42.08 11.68 -13.21
CA MET A 1 -41.58 10.29 -13.20
C MET A 1 -40.20 10.30 -13.85
N ASN A 2 -39.14 10.28 -13.03
CA ASN A 2 -37.77 10.19 -13.53
C ASN A 2 -37.46 8.71 -13.76
N GLN A 3 -37.26 8.32 -15.01
CA GLN A 3 -36.77 6.98 -15.32
C GLN A 3 -35.38 6.77 -14.70
N PRO A 4 -35.07 5.57 -14.18
CA PRO A 4 -33.71 5.23 -13.81
C PRO A 4 -32.82 5.20 -15.07
N PRO A 5 -31.54 5.59 -14.96
CA PRO A 5 -30.63 5.59 -16.10
C PRO A 5 -30.46 4.17 -16.64
N ASP A 6 -30.57 4.06 -17.95
CA ASP A 6 -30.42 2.87 -18.78
C ASP A 6 -29.12 2.10 -18.45
N THR A 7 -29.26 0.87 -17.95
CA THR A 7 -28.16 0.02 -17.43
C THR A 7 -27.48 -0.83 -18.50
N THR A 8 -27.63 -0.48 -19.78
CA THR A 8 -27.31 -1.40 -20.89
C THR A 8 -25.86 -1.41 -21.37
N HIS A 9 -24.87 -0.84 -20.67
CA HIS A 9 -23.44 -1.10 -20.91
C HIS A 9 -22.55 -0.77 -19.70
N THR A 10 -22.71 -1.45 -18.55
CA THR A 10 -21.61 -1.48 -17.57
C THR A 10 -20.49 -2.36 -18.14
N ARG A 11 -19.41 -1.72 -18.61
CA ARG A 11 -18.18 -2.39 -19.07
C ARG A 11 -17.79 -3.46 -18.03
N GLY A 12 -17.35 -4.65 -18.47
CA GLY A 12 -17.06 -5.77 -17.56
C GLY A 12 -16.17 -5.42 -16.37
N LEU A 13 -15.23 -4.47 -16.54
CA LEU A 13 -14.40 -3.94 -15.45
C LEU A 13 -15.21 -3.16 -14.39
N ASP A 14 -16.14 -2.30 -14.81
CA ASP A 14 -16.97 -1.52 -13.87
C ASP A 14 -17.90 -2.43 -13.06
N ALA A 15 -18.47 -3.45 -13.70
CA ALA A 15 -19.28 -4.46 -13.03
C ALA A 15 -18.45 -5.26 -12.03
N TRP A 16 -17.26 -5.73 -12.44
CA TRP A 16 -16.35 -6.46 -11.56
C TRP A 16 -15.90 -5.60 -10.37
N MET A 17 -15.51 -4.34 -10.58
CA MET A 17 -15.10 -3.45 -9.49
C MET A 17 -16.22 -3.18 -8.48
N ALA A 18 -17.49 -3.27 -8.90
CA ALA A 18 -18.65 -3.12 -8.04
C ALA A 18 -19.04 -4.42 -7.31
N ASP A 19 -18.69 -5.58 -7.86
CA ASP A 19 -19.10 -6.90 -7.39
C ASP A 19 -18.59 -7.24 -5.98
N HIS A 20 -17.37 -6.81 -5.64
CA HIS A 20 -16.76 -7.12 -4.35
C HIS A 20 -16.08 -5.90 -3.72
N PRO A 21 -16.28 -5.64 -2.40
CA PRO A 21 -15.73 -4.45 -1.73
C PRO A 21 -14.19 -4.40 -1.73
N TRP A 22 -13.52 -5.52 -1.97
CA TRP A 22 -12.06 -5.57 -2.04
C TRP A 22 -11.51 -4.95 -3.32
N HIS A 23 -12.17 -5.15 -4.47
CA HIS A 23 -11.61 -4.78 -5.78
C HIS A 23 -11.15 -3.31 -5.84
N PRO A 24 -11.95 -2.29 -5.47
CA PRO A 24 -11.52 -0.90 -5.51
C PRO A 24 -10.41 -0.54 -4.51
N ARG A 25 -10.13 -1.40 -3.53
CA ARG A 25 -9.11 -1.20 -2.48
C ARG A 25 -7.82 -1.97 -2.75
N LEU A 26 -7.94 -3.10 -3.44
CA LEU A 26 -6.83 -4.00 -3.76
C LEU A 26 -6.20 -3.65 -5.11
N VAL A 27 -7.01 -3.40 -6.13
CA VAL A 27 -6.56 -3.30 -7.53
C VAL A 27 -5.56 -2.15 -7.77
N PRO A 28 -5.77 -0.92 -7.26
CA PRO A 28 -4.79 0.14 -7.42
C PRO A 28 -3.43 -0.20 -6.81
N TYR A 29 -3.42 -0.86 -5.63
CA TYR A 29 -2.20 -1.30 -4.95
C TYR A 29 -1.48 -2.41 -5.75
N VAL A 30 -2.21 -3.45 -6.17
CA VAL A 30 -1.62 -4.57 -6.94
C VAL A 30 -1.06 -4.09 -8.26
N ILE A 31 -1.76 -3.21 -8.98
CA ILE A 31 -1.25 -2.65 -10.25
C ILE A 31 0.01 -1.83 -10.00
N TYR A 32 0.02 -0.98 -8.96
CA TYR A 32 1.21 -0.20 -8.63
C TYR A 32 2.41 -1.12 -8.35
N VAL A 33 2.25 -2.13 -7.48
CA VAL A 33 3.31 -3.07 -7.09
C VAL A 33 3.77 -3.92 -8.26
N ALA A 34 2.86 -4.41 -9.11
CA ALA A 34 3.20 -5.22 -10.28
C ALA A 34 4.01 -4.46 -11.33
N LEU A 35 3.80 -3.13 -11.45
CA LEU A 35 4.55 -2.29 -12.36
C LEU A 35 5.96 -1.95 -11.87
N LEU A 36 6.23 -1.97 -10.55
CA LEU A 36 7.55 -1.68 -9.99
C LEU A 36 8.70 -2.51 -10.61
N PRO A 37 8.65 -3.86 -10.64
CA PRO A 37 9.74 -4.65 -11.22
C PRO A 37 9.87 -4.45 -12.75
N LEU A 38 8.76 -4.18 -13.45
CA LEU A 38 8.79 -3.92 -14.89
C LEU A 38 9.49 -2.60 -15.21
N ILE A 39 9.21 -1.57 -14.41
CA ILE A 39 9.89 -0.28 -14.52
C ILE A 39 11.35 -0.42 -14.16
N ALA A 40 11.68 -1.11 -13.06
CA ALA A 40 13.05 -1.36 -12.66
C ALA A 40 13.85 -2.03 -13.79
N LEU A 41 13.31 -3.08 -14.41
CA LEU A 41 13.93 -3.79 -15.54
C LEU A 41 14.18 -2.89 -16.75
N ALA A 42 13.23 -2.00 -17.08
CA ALA A 42 13.38 -1.05 -18.18
C ALA A 42 14.45 0.00 -17.87
N THR A 43 14.41 0.55 -16.65
CA THR A 43 15.28 1.66 -16.23
C THR A 43 16.69 1.24 -15.91
N ASP A 44 16.93 -0.06 -15.69
CA ASP A 44 18.27 -0.60 -15.54
C ASP A 44 19.09 -0.47 -16.83
N ARG A 45 18.45 -0.64 -17.98
CA ARG A 45 19.08 -0.47 -19.30
C ARG A 45 18.96 0.96 -19.85
N MET A 46 17.85 1.61 -19.56
CA MET A 46 17.52 2.95 -20.09
C MET A 46 17.03 3.85 -18.96
N PRO A 47 17.93 4.46 -18.16
CA PRO A 47 17.53 5.30 -17.04
C PRO A 47 16.53 6.40 -17.44
N ASP A 48 16.73 7.00 -18.61
CA ASP A 48 15.95 8.14 -19.10
C ASP A 48 14.47 7.85 -19.39
N VAL A 49 14.05 6.57 -19.46
CA VAL A 49 12.62 6.24 -19.61
C VAL A 49 11.84 6.29 -18.29
N TYR A 50 12.53 6.34 -17.15
CA TYR A 50 11.92 6.39 -15.83
C TYR A 50 10.79 7.43 -15.67
N PRO A 51 10.99 8.73 -15.98
CA PRO A 51 9.95 9.73 -15.73
C PRO A 51 8.67 9.44 -16.52
N ILE A 52 8.78 8.87 -17.72
CA ILE A 52 7.63 8.51 -18.55
C ILE A 52 6.90 7.31 -17.92
N LEU A 53 7.63 6.22 -17.64
CA LEU A 53 7.03 5.00 -17.11
C LEU A 53 6.41 5.22 -15.72
N TYR A 54 7.10 5.96 -14.85
CA TYR A 54 6.61 6.33 -13.54
C TYR A 54 5.35 7.21 -13.64
N SER A 55 5.33 8.19 -14.54
CA SER A 55 4.14 9.01 -14.78
C SER A 55 2.95 8.17 -15.25
N ILE A 56 3.17 7.24 -16.18
CA ILE A 56 2.13 6.31 -16.65
C ILE A 56 1.57 5.49 -15.49
N GLN A 57 2.44 4.90 -14.66
CA GLN A 57 2.03 4.16 -13.46
C GLN A 57 1.17 5.03 -12.54
N CYS A 58 1.61 6.25 -12.25
CA CYS A 58 0.86 7.18 -11.40
C CYS A 58 -0.50 7.56 -12.01
N LEU A 59 -0.57 7.80 -13.31
CA LEU A 59 -1.80 8.15 -14.01
C LEU A 59 -2.80 6.98 -14.04
N ILE A 60 -2.33 5.74 -14.24
CA ILE A 60 -3.17 4.54 -14.19
C ILE A 60 -3.80 4.42 -12.80
N VAL A 61 -2.97 4.46 -11.75
CA VAL A 61 -3.43 4.27 -10.36
C VAL A 61 -4.32 5.43 -9.91
N GLY A 62 -3.94 6.67 -10.19
CA GLY A 62 -4.76 7.85 -9.93
C GLY A 62 -6.09 7.81 -10.68
N GLY A 63 -6.09 7.36 -11.93
CA GLY A 63 -7.29 7.14 -12.74
C GLY A 63 -8.24 6.11 -12.13
N LEU A 64 -7.71 4.99 -11.63
CA LEU A 64 -8.50 3.96 -10.93
C LEU A 64 -9.12 4.52 -9.64
N LEU A 65 -8.33 5.19 -8.80
CA LEU A 65 -8.82 5.81 -7.57
C LEU A 65 -9.93 6.83 -7.88
N TRP A 66 -9.74 7.66 -8.90
CA TRP A 66 -10.74 8.64 -9.30
C TRP A 66 -12.02 8.00 -9.85
N ARG A 67 -11.90 7.02 -10.75
CA ARG A 67 -13.02 6.34 -11.41
C ARG A 67 -13.90 5.60 -10.40
N TYR A 68 -13.29 4.99 -9.39
CA TYR A 68 -13.95 4.12 -8.41
C TYR A 68 -14.12 4.74 -7.02
N ARG A 69 -13.85 6.04 -6.86
CA ARG A 69 -13.98 6.79 -5.58
C ARG A 69 -15.32 6.63 -4.85
N ARG A 70 -16.40 6.33 -5.59
CA ARG A 70 -17.74 6.12 -5.01
C ARG A 70 -17.81 4.84 -4.17
N PHE A 71 -16.95 3.85 -4.45
CA PHE A 71 -16.89 2.59 -3.70
C PHE A 71 -15.96 2.67 -2.47
N THR A 72 -15.26 3.79 -2.30
CA THR A 72 -14.25 4.01 -1.24
C THR A 72 -14.53 5.31 -0.47
N PRO A 73 -15.74 5.49 0.10
CA PRO A 73 -16.13 6.74 0.78
C PRO A 73 -15.24 7.08 1.99
N GLU A 74 -14.55 6.09 2.56
CA GLU A 74 -13.58 6.32 3.62
C GLU A 74 -12.30 7.02 3.15
N LEU A 75 -11.95 6.92 1.87
CA LEU A 75 -10.83 7.60 1.25
C LEU A 75 -11.23 9.05 0.96
N ASN A 76 -11.14 9.87 1.99
CA ASN A 76 -11.35 11.30 1.91
C ASN A 76 -10.06 12.05 2.28
N LEU A 77 -10.04 13.37 2.06
CA LEU A 77 -8.88 14.22 2.36
C LEU A 77 -9.09 15.11 3.59
N LYS A 78 -9.98 14.72 4.52
CA LYS A 78 -10.21 15.47 5.75
C LYS A 78 -8.91 15.56 6.54
N PHE A 79 -8.55 16.77 6.93
CA PHE A 79 -7.34 17.03 7.68
C PHE A 79 -7.56 16.80 9.20
N HIS A 80 -6.51 16.39 9.88
CA HIS A 80 -6.41 16.43 11.34
C HIS A 80 -4.99 16.79 11.73
N TRP A 81 -4.81 17.63 12.75
CA TRP A 81 -3.50 18.13 13.14
C TRP A 81 -2.53 17.02 13.56
N LEU A 82 -3.00 15.87 14.08
CA LEU A 82 -2.15 14.71 14.40
C LEU A 82 -1.32 14.23 13.21
N ALA A 83 -1.75 14.50 11.98
CA ALA A 83 -1.00 14.14 10.77
C ALA A 83 0.42 14.73 10.76
N ILE A 84 0.58 15.94 11.31
CA ILE A 84 1.87 16.65 11.34
C ILE A 84 2.87 15.93 12.27
N PRO A 85 2.64 15.84 13.60
CA PRO A 85 3.58 15.18 14.49
C PRO A 85 3.75 13.70 14.16
N ALA A 86 2.71 13.01 13.68
CA ALA A 86 2.84 11.63 13.23
C ALA A 86 3.78 11.52 12.02
N GLY A 87 3.62 12.40 11.02
CA GLY A 87 4.46 12.39 9.82
C GLY A 87 5.94 12.65 10.12
N PHE A 88 6.23 13.63 10.98
CA PHE A 88 7.58 13.92 11.47
C PHE A 88 8.16 12.77 12.31
N ALA A 89 7.38 12.21 13.24
CA ALA A 89 7.82 11.11 14.09
C ALA A 89 8.16 9.87 13.28
N VAL A 90 7.29 9.50 12.33
CA VAL A 90 7.54 8.35 11.45
C VAL A 90 8.80 8.58 10.61
N CYS A 91 8.97 9.76 10.01
CA CYS A 91 10.18 10.07 9.24
C CYS A 91 11.46 9.91 10.07
N ALA A 92 11.50 10.52 11.26
CA ALA A 92 12.66 10.45 12.15
C ALA A 92 12.96 9.00 12.60
N ILE A 93 11.94 8.25 12.97
CA ILE A 93 12.07 6.84 13.37
C ILE A 93 12.51 5.98 12.20
N TRP A 94 11.96 6.19 11.00
CA TRP A 94 12.30 5.44 9.80
C TRP A 94 13.78 5.61 9.44
N ILE A 95 14.26 6.84 9.39
CA ILE A 95 15.67 7.15 9.14
C ILE A 95 16.54 6.53 10.24
N GLY A 96 16.19 6.77 11.51
CA GLY A 96 16.96 6.26 12.65
C GLY A 96 17.10 4.74 12.65
N LEU A 97 16.00 4.01 12.41
CA LEU A 97 16.00 2.55 12.36
C LEU A 97 16.69 2.00 11.11
N GLY A 98 16.55 2.65 9.95
CA GLY A 98 17.26 2.25 8.72
C GLY A 98 18.78 2.40 8.85
N LEU A 99 19.24 3.52 9.43
CA LEU A 99 20.67 3.73 9.73
C LEU A 99 21.18 2.74 10.78
N TRP A 100 20.37 2.46 11.81
CA TRP A 100 20.69 1.46 12.83
C TRP A 100 20.82 0.05 12.23
N MET A 101 19.91 -0.35 11.35
CA MET A 101 19.99 -1.64 10.63
C MET A 101 21.25 -1.72 9.77
N THR A 102 21.62 -0.63 9.10
CA THR A 102 22.86 -0.54 8.31
C THR A 102 24.10 -0.69 9.20
N LYS A 103 24.07 -0.11 10.40
CA LYS A 103 25.17 -0.20 11.37
C LYS A 103 25.34 -1.61 11.95
N ILE A 104 24.25 -2.33 12.22
CA ILE A 104 24.31 -3.68 12.80
C ILE A 104 24.62 -4.74 11.74
N PHE A 105 24.12 -4.58 10.52
CA PHE A 105 24.32 -5.53 9.43
C PHE A 105 24.98 -4.85 8.21
N PRO A 106 26.21 -4.32 8.35
CA PRO A 106 26.88 -3.58 7.29
C PRO A 106 27.09 -4.43 6.03
N GLU A 107 27.44 -5.71 6.18
CA GLU A 107 27.65 -6.63 5.06
C GLU A 107 26.40 -6.82 4.18
N ARG A 108 25.20 -6.56 4.71
CA ARG A 108 23.93 -6.73 3.98
C ARG A 108 23.36 -5.41 3.47
N PHE A 109 23.56 -4.31 4.19
CA PHE A 109 22.82 -3.07 3.96
C PHE A 109 23.71 -1.84 3.77
N ALA A 110 25.02 -1.93 4.01
CA ALA A 110 25.91 -0.82 3.71
C ALA A 110 25.90 -0.54 2.20
N PRO A 111 25.86 0.74 1.79
CA PRO A 111 26.03 1.08 0.39
C PRO A 111 27.44 0.65 -0.08
N PRO A 112 27.60 0.32 -1.37
CA PRO A 112 28.90 -0.04 -1.94
C PRO A 112 29.96 1.07 -1.71
N ALA A 113 31.22 0.67 -1.55
CA ALA A 113 32.33 1.60 -1.28
C ALA A 113 32.60 2.59 -2.43
N GLU A 114 32.22 2.24 -3.66
CA GLU A 114 32.33 3.10 -4.85
C GLU A 114 31.18 4.11 -4.97
N GLY A 115 30.29 4.17 -3.97
CA GLY A 115 29.05 4.94 -4.00
C GLY A 115 27.89 4.10 -4.54
N PRO A 116 26.64 4.38 -4.15
CA PRO A 116 25.50 3.67 -4.69
C PRO A 116 25.39 3.97 -6.20
N ASP A 117 25.40 2.94 -7.05
CA ASP A 117 24.96 3.07 -8.46
C ASP A 117 23.44 3.21 -8.48
N HIS A 118 22.96 4.38 -8.02
CA HIS A 118 21.54 4.66 -7.95
C HIS A 118 21.04 5.17 -9.29
N LEU A 119 19.79 4.83 -9.62
CA LEU A 119 19.16 5.22 -10.88
C LEU A 119 19.30 6.72 -11.20
N PHE A 120 19.14 7.57 -10.18
CA PHE A 120 19.21 9.03 -10.32
C PHE A 120 20.62 9.54 -10.62
N ASP A 121 21.67 8.82 -10.24
CA ASP A 121 23.05 9.22 -10.48
C ASP A 121 23.50 8.90 -11.92
N ARG A 122 22.81 7.96 -12.59
CA ARG A 122 23.03 7.58 -13.99
C ARG A 122 22.33 8.51 -15.00
N MET A 123 21.51 9.45 -14.54
CA MET A 123 20.71 10.33 -15.40
C MET A 123 21.40 11.67 -15.68
N SER A 124 21.06 12.30 -16.82
CA SER A 124 21.40 13.70 -17.05
C SER A 124 20.77 14.61 -15.97
N PRO A 125 21.37 15.77 -15.64
CA PRO A 125 20.88 16.63 -14.56
C PRO A 125 19.40 17.03 -14.70
N THR A 126 18.95 17.31 -15.93
CA THR A 126 17.57 17.69 -16.22
C THR A 126 16.61 16.54 -15.96
N ILE A 127 16.90 15.36 -16.51
CA ILE A 127 16.07 14.16 -16.36
C ILE A 127 16.04 13.73 -14.90
N ARG A 128 17.16 13.83 -14.19
CA ARG A 128 17.26 13.56 -12.75
C ARG A 128 16.28 14.43 -11.95
N TRP A 129 16.31 15.75 -12.14
CA TRP A 129 15.43 16.66 -11.39
C TRP A 129 13.95 16.51 -11.75
N VAL A 130 13.64 16.27 -13.03
CA VAL A 130 12.28 15.92 -13.44
C VAL A 130 11.82 14.63 -12.76
N SER A 131 12.66 13.60 -12.75
CA SER A 131 12.37 12.31 -12.12
C SER A 131 12.18 12.43 -10.61
N LEU A 132 13.03 13.21 -9.93
CA LEU A 132 12.90 13.49 -8.50
C LEU A 132 11.62 14.27 -8.19
N GLY A 133 11.26 15.27 -9.01
CA GLY A 133 10.02 16.02 -8.85
C GLY A 133 8.77 15.15 -9.05
N LEU A 134 8.78 14.28 -10.06
CA LEU A 134 7.72 13.29 -10.27
C LEU A 134 7.64 12.31 -9.09
N ARG A 135 8.78 11.79 -8.63
CA ARG A 135 8.88 10.90 -7.46
C ARG A 135 8.24 11.56 -6.24
N PHE A 136 8.58 12.81 -5.95
CA PHE A 136 7.99 13.58 -4.85
C PHE A 136 6.46 13.62 -4.95
N VAL A 137 5.91 14.01 -6.11
CA VAL A 137 4.46 14.07 -6.32
C VAL A 137 3.81 12.69 -6.14
N GLY A 138 4.37 11.65 -6.76
CA GLY A 138 3.82 10.30 -6.69
C GLY A 138 3.87 9.73 -5.28
N MET A 139 5.03 9.76 -4.62
CA MET A 139 5.21 9.19 -3.29
C MET A 139 4.51 9.98 -2.19
N SER A 140 4.41 11.31 -2.29
CA SER A 140 3.81 12.13 -1.24
C SER A 140 2.30 12.33 -1.40
N LEU A 141 1.76 12.26 -2.63
CA LEU A 141 0.34 12.51 -2.86
C LEU A 141 -0.44 11.28 -3.30
N LEU A 142 0.11 10.44 -4.18
CA LEU A 142 -0.62 9.31 -4.75
C LEU A 142 -0.48 8.04 -3.93
N VAL A 143 0.75 7.67 -3.56
CA VAL A 143 1.06 6.44 -2.80
C VAL A 143 0.25 6.34 -1.51
N PRO A 144 0.16 7.39 -0.67
CA PRO A 144 -0.63 7.32 0.56
C PRO A 144 -2.10 6.98 0.32
N LEU A 145 -2.67 7.37 -0.82
CA LEU A 145 -4.09 7.16 -1.10
C LEU A 145 -4.43 5.68 -1.27
N PHE A 146 -3.73 5.00 -2.19
CA PHE A 146 -4.04 3.59 -2.44
C PHE A 146 -3.45 2.68 -1.37
N GLU A 147 -2.31 3.04 -0.78
CA GLU A 147 -1.66 2.20 0.22
C GLU A 147 -2.43 2.21 1.54
N GLU A 148 -2.90 3.37 2.02
CA GLU A 148 -3.75 3.40 3.22
C GLU A 148 -5.13 2.81 2.97
N LEU A 149 -5.66 2.94 1.75
CA LEU A 149 -6.89 2.27 1.36
C LEU A 149 -6.74 0.74 1.40
N PHE A 150 -5.61 0.22 0.93
CA PHE A 150 -5.30 -1.20 0.97
C PHE A 150 -5.02 -1.68 2.40
N VAL A 151 -4.07 -1.07 3.11
CA VAL A 151 -3.60 -1.60 4.40
C VAL A 151 -4.57 -1.25 5.53
N ARG A 152 -5.01 0.01 5.64
CA ARG A 152 -5.75 0.53 6.81
C ARG A 152 -7.27 0.40 6.67
N SER A 153 -7.79 0.41 5.43
CA SER A 153 -9.18 -0.01 5.21
C SER A 153 -9.27 -1.51 4.97
N LEU A 154 -8.70 -2.03 3.88
CA LEU A 154 -8.96 -3.41 3.48
C LEU A 154 -8.37 -4.44 4.46
N LEU A 155 -7.05 -4.50 4.63
CA LEU A 155 -6.41 -5.57 5.42
C LEU A 155 -6.81 -5.53 6.90
N LEU A 156 -6.74 -4.34 7.52
CA LEU A 156 -7.03 -4.19 8.95
C LEU A 156 -8.44 -4.65 9.33
N ARG A 157 -9.44 -4.43 8.45
CA ARG A 157 -10.84 -4.85 8.67
C ARG A 157 -11.07 -6.30 8.27
N SER A 158 -10.48 -6.73 7.16
CA SER A 158 -10.61 -8.11 6.66
C SER A 158 -9.92 -9.14 7.54
N PHE A 159 -8.94 -8.75 8.37
CA PHE A 159 -8.18 -9.66 9.23
C PHE A 159 -8.54 -9.55 10.70
N HIS A 160 -9.78 -9.15 10.99
CA HIS A 160 -10.21 -8.88 12.35
C HIS A 160 -10.15 -10.11 13.27
N SER A 161 -10.39 -11.32 12.75
CA SER A 161 -10.40 -12.57 13.53
C SER A 161 -9.47 -13.62 12.92
N PHE A 162 -8.56 -14.17 13.73
CA PHE A 162 -7.60 -15.18 13.26
C PHE A 162 -8.28 -16.46 12.76
N LYS A 163 -9.32 -16.93 13.47
CA LYS A 163 -10.08 -18.10 13.07
C LYS A 163 -10.72 -17.91 11.68
N GLN A 164 -11.35 -16.76 11.46
CA GLN A 164 -11.99 -16.44 10.18
C GLN A 164 -10.97 -16.18 9.07
N PHE A 165 -9.81 -15.60 9.40
CA PHE A 165 -8.69 -15.49 8.49
C PHE A 165 -8.23 -16.87 7.98
N VAL A 166 -8.03 -17.84 8.87
CA VAL A 166 -7.63 -19.21 8.49
C VAL A 166 -8.70 -19.86 7.60
N VAL A 167 -10.00 -19.72 7.93
CA VAL A 167 -11.09 -20.22 7.08
C VAL A 167 -11.02 -19.58 5.69
N GLY A 168 -10.79 -18.27 5.61
CA GLY A 168 -10.66 -17.57 4.32
C GLY A 168 -9.46 -18.01 3.51
N ILE A 169 -8.31 -18.29 4.14
CA ILE A 169 -7.13 -18.84 3.45
C ILE A 169 -7.40 -20.25 2.92
N VAL A 170 -8.12 -21.09 3.68
CA VAL A 170 -8.52 -22.42 3.21
C VAL A 170 -9.44 -22.31 2.00
N GLN A 171 -10.50 -21.48 2.08
CA GLN A 171 -11.40 -21.26 0.94
C GLN A 171 -10.66 -20.74 -0.29
N TRP A 172 -9.81 -19.73 -0.12
CA TRP A 172 -8.99 -19.21 -1.23
C TRP A 172 -8.08 -20.29 -1.83
N GLY A 173 -7.49 -21.15 -0.99
CA GLY A 173 -6.69 -22.29 -1.45
C GLY A 173 -7.49 -23.34 -2.23
N GLN A 174 -8.79 -23.46 -1.98
CA GLN A 174 -9.69 -24.35 -2.74
C GLN A 174 -9.95 -23.84 -4.16
N ASP A 175 -9.91 -22.52 -4.35
CA ASP A 175 -10.09 -21.89 -5.66
C ASP A 175 -8.82 -21.96 -6.53
N LEU A 176 -7.67 -22.37 -5.97
CA LEU A 176 -6.41 -22.48 -6.70
C LEU A 176 -6.37 -23.76 -7.56
N PRO A 177 -5.91 -23.66 -8.82
CA PRO A 177 -5.69 -24.85 -9.64
C PRO A 177 -4.66 -25.78 -8.99
N VAL A 178 -4.85 -27.10 -9.11
CA VAL A 178 -3.99 -28.16 -8.54
C VAL A 178 -4.08 -28.31 -7.02
N ILE A 179 -3.98 -27.21 -6.26
CA ILE A 179 -4.07 -27.23 -4.79
C ILE A 179 -5.51 -27.51 -4.36
N GLY A 180 -6.48 -26.90 -5.04
CA GLY A 180 -7.90 -27.02 -4.73
C GLY A 180 -8.44 -28.44 -4.86
N ASP A 181 -8.05 -29.16 -5.91
CA ASP A 181 -8.47 -30.55 -6.17
C ASP A 181 -8.07 -31.49 -5.03
N TRP A 182 -6.88 -31.27 -4.45
CA TRP A 182 -6.45 -32.01 -3.27
C TRP A 182 -7.16 -31.52 -2.00
N LEU A 183 -7.26 -30.20 -1.83
CA LEU A 183 -7.74 -29.58 -0.60
C LEU A 183 -9.24 -29.84 -0.37
N MET A 184 -10.06 -29.82 -1.43
CA MET A 184 -11.52 -30.02 -1.37
C MET A 184 -11.96 -31.37 -0.80
N HIS A 185 -11.07 -32.38 -0.84
CA HIS A 185 -11.35 -33.70 -0.27
C HIS A 185 -11.11 -33.77 1.24
N THR A 186 -10.44 -32.78 1.82
CA THR A 186 -10.15 -32.74 3.25
C THR A 186 -11.38 -32.36 4.09
N SER A 187 -11.45 -32.83 5.34
CA SER A 187 -12.53 -32.46 6.27
C SER A 187 -12.46 -30.99 6.72
N ILE A 188 -11.31 -30.33 6.53
CA ILE A 188 -11.10 -28.92 6.87
C ILE A 188 -11.74 -28.03 5.80
N ALA A 189 -11.49 -28.33 4.52
CA ALA A 189 -12.09 -27.62 3.38
C ALA A 189 -13.62 -27.68 3.37
N LYS A 190 -14.19 -28.88 3.54
CA LYS A 190 -15.66 -29.05 3.62
C LYS A 190 -16.31 -28.25 4.75
N ARG A 191 -15.59 -28.04 5.87
CA ARG A 191 -16.05 -27.19 6.98
C ARG A 191 -15.88 -25.70 6.67
N ALA A 192 -14.88 -25.34 5.88
CA ALA A 192 -14.66 -23.97 5.44
C ALA A 192 -15.74 -23.54 4.44
N ASP A 193 -16.10 -24.38 3.46
CA ASP A 193 -17.15 -24.08 2.46
C ASP A 193 -18.55 -23.93 3.05
N ALA A 194 -18.80 -24.47 4.24
CA ALA A 194 -20.07 -24.29 4.94
C ALA A 194 -20.28 -22.86 5.48
N HIS A 195 -19.28 -21.98 5.36
CA HIS A 195 -19.32 -20.60 5.84
C HIS A 195 -19.30 -19.59 4.69
N ASP A 196 -20.06 -18.50 4.83
CA ASP A 196 -20.01 -17.34 3.93
C ASP A 196 -18.58 -16.81 3.75
N GLN A 197 -18.31 -16.11 2.63
CA GLN A 197 -17.04 -15.45 2.33
C GLN A 197 -16.50 -14.62 3.53
N PRO A 198 -15.56 -15.15 4.32
CA PRO A 198 -15.25 -14.66 5.66
C PRO A 198 -14.55 -13.31 5.61
N PHE A 199 -13.75 -13.11 4.57
CA PHE A 199 -13.04 -11.88 4.26
C PHE A 199 -13.97 -10.70 3.94
N ALA A 200 -14.91 -10.89 3.00
CA ALA A 200 -15.91 -9.89 2.65
C ALA A 200 -16.79 -9.55 3.86
N ARG A 201 -17.22 -10.60 4.58
CA ARG A 201 -18.02 -10.48 5.79
C ARG A 201 -17.28 -9.70 6.88
N MET A 202 -16.05 -10.07 7.22
CA MET A 202 -15.24 -9.35 8.23
C MET A 202 -15.06 -7.89 7.84
N PHE A 203 -14.76 -7.61 6.57
CA PHE A 203 -14.65 -6.24 6.08
C PHE A 203 -15.95 -5.46 6.30
N ASN A 204 -17.10 -6.00 5.87
CA ASN A 204 -18.40 -5.33 5.98
C ASN A 204 -18.87 -5.15 7.43
N GLN A 205 -18.55 -6.10 8.31
CA GLN A 205 -18.94 -6.08 9.72
C GLN A 205 -18.03 -5.24 10.60
N THR A 206 -16.78 -4.99 10.18
CA THR A 206 -15.80 -4.23 10.97
C THR A 206 -15.79 -2.78 10.50
N PRO A 207 -16.24 -1.80 11.30
CA PRO A 207 -16.14 -0.39 10.94
C PRO A 207 -14.68 0.08 10.82
N LEU A 208 -14.46 1.16 10.06
CA LEU A 208 -13.14 1.76 9.93
C LEU A 208 -12.57 2.19 11.29
N GLY A 209 -11.29 1.89 11.51
CA GLY A 209 -10.57 2.22 12.74
C GLY A 209 -10.95 1.36 13.95
N VAL A 210 -11.78 0.34 13.79
CA VAL A 210 -11.91 -0.75 14.78
C VAL A 210 -10.71 -1.68 14.62
N ILE A 211 -10.01 -1.91 15.72
CA ILE A 211 -8.75 -2.66 15.75
C ILE A 211 -8.92 -3.98 16.48
N SER A 212 -8.18 -4.99 16.06
CA SER A 212 -7.96 -6.23 16.79
C SER A 212 -6.49 -6.60 16.75
N ILE A 213 -6.03 -7.43 17.70
CA ILE A 213 -4.64 -7.89 17.72
C ILE A 213 -4.30 -8.62 16.40
N THR A 214 -5.19 -9.49 15.92
CA THR A 214 -5.00 -10.18 14.64
C THR A 214 -4.88 -9.20 13.48
N GLY A 215 -5.79 -8.22 13.39
CA GLY A 215 -5.77 -7.24 12.31
C GLY A 215 -4.48 -6.41 12.32
N ILE A 216 -4.03 -5.97 13.51
CA ILE A 216 -2.78 -5.23 13.68
C ILE A 216 -1.60 -6.08 13.22
N VAL A 217 -1.47 -7.31 13.72
CA VAL A 217 -0.33 -8.19 13.42
C VAL A 217 -0.28 -8.54 11.93
N LEU A 218 -1.40 -9.00 11.35
CA LEU A 218 -1.42 -9.45 9.96
C LEU A 218 -1.27 -8.28 8.96
N SER A 219 -1.95 -7.15 9.18
CA SER A 219 -1.79 -5.99 8.30
C SER A 219 -0.40 -5.39 8.39
N THR A 220 0.19 -5.32 9.59
CA THR A 220 1.57 -4.84 9.78
C THR A 220 2.58 -5.77 9.16
N PHE A 221 2.39 -7.10 9.28
CA PHE A 221 3.25 -8.08 8.64
C PHE A 221 3.25 -7.92 7.11
N ILE A 222 2.06 -7.86 6.50
CA ILE A 222 1.92 -7.70 5.04
C ILE A 222 2.51 -6.36 4.56
N PHE A 223 2.28 -5.28 5.31
CA PHE A 223 2.90 -3.98 5.02
C PHE A 223 4.44 -4.07 5.10
N THR A 224 4.97 -4.72 6.13
CA THR A 224 6.42 -4.84 6.37
C THR A 224 7.13 -5.62 5.27
N ILE A 225 6.59 -6.75 4.82
CA ILE A 225 7.20 -7.54 3.74
C ILE A 225 7.14 -6.84 2.38
N GLY A 226 6.26 -5.85 2.21
CA GLY A 226 6.24 -4.96 1.05
C GLY A 226 7.42 -3.98 0.98
N HIS A 227 8.19 -3.87 2.07
CA HIS A 227 9.35 -2.98 2.18
C HIS A 227 10.67 -3.76 2.17
N GLY A 228 11.75 -3.06 1.82
CA GLY A 228 13.10 -3.62 1.87
C GLY A 228 13.48 -4.08 3.28
N MET A 229 14.24 -5.19 3.38
CA MET A 229 14.57 -5.82 4.67
C MET A 229 15.25 -4.88 5.68
N ARG A 230 16.05 -3.93 5.18
CA ARG A 230 16.67 -2.89 6.02
C ARG A 230 15.61 -2.06 6.78
N ASP A 231 14.48 -1.79 6.13
CA ASP A 231 13.45 -0.88 6.65
C ASP A 231 12.36 -1.60 7.44
N TRP A 232 12.44 -2.93 7.61
CA TRP A 232 11.41 -3.70 8.32
C TRP A 232 11.10 -3.16 9.73
N PRO A 233 12.08 -2.81 10.59
CA PRO A 233 11.78 -2.22 11.89
C PRO A 233 11.03 -0.88 11.77
N GLY A 234 11.43 -0.05 10.80
CA GLY A 234 10.76 1.21 10.47
C GLY A 234 9.32 0.99 10.03
N ALA A 235 9.09 0.02 9.13
CA ALA A 235 7.78 -0.34 8.62
C ALA A 235 6.84 -0.84 9.72
N VAL A 236 7.33 -1.66 10.66
CA VAL A 236 6.56 -2.10 11.82
C VAL A 236 6.11 -0.90 12.67
N VAL A 237 7.05 -0.03 13.07
CA VAL A 237 6.73 1.12 13.94
C VAL A 237 5.82 2.13 13.23
N CYS A 238 6.11 2.43 11.96
CA CYS A 238 5.26 3.24 11.09
C CYS A 238 3.82 2.72 11.06
N SER A 239 3.65 1.41 10.86
CA SER A 239 2.32 0.80 10.81
C SER A 239 1.56 0.97 12.12
N LEU A 240 2.22 0.75 13.26
CA LEU A 240 1.60 0.92 14.57
C LEU A 240 1.20 2.37 14.83
N ILE A 241 2.03 3.35 14.45
CA ILE A 241 1.72 4.77 14.56
C ILE A 241 0.51 5.13 13.70
N TYR A 242 0.46 4.70 12.43
CA TYR A 242 -0.67 4.98 11.55
C TYR A 242 -1.97 4.29 12.00
N ILE A 243 -1.90 3.09 12.56
CA ILE A 243 -3.05 2.43 13.18
C ILE A 243 -3.54 3.24 14.40
N ALA A 244 -2.63 3.76 15.23
CA ALA A 244 -3.00 4.61 16.35
C ALA A 244 -3.66 5.91 15.89
N VAL A 245 -3.10 6.59 14.88
CA VAL A 245 -3.70 7.78 14.26
C VAL A 245 -5.09 7.45 13.72
N LEU A 246 -5.24 6.35 12.96
CA LEU A 246 -6.52 5.89 12.44
C LEU A 246 -7.55 5.73 13.56
N ARG A 247 -7.16 5.06 14.66
CA ARG A 247 -8.06 4.77 15.77
C ARG A 247 -8.55 6.05 16.45
N LEU A 248 -7.67 7.05 16.56
CA LEU A 248 -7.94 8.35 17.19
C LEU A 248 -8.75 9.29 16.29
N THR A 249 -8.62 9.16 14.97
CA THR A 249 -9.27 10.06 13.99
C THR A 249 -10.28 9.34 13.09
N ARG A 250 -10.81 8.19 13.52
CA ARG A 250 -11.67 7.31 12.72
C ARG A 250 -12.94 8.00 12.17
N ASP A 251 -13.44 9.01 12.86
CA ASP A 251 -14.58 9.85 12.44
C ASP A 251 -14.27 10.67 11.17
N LYS A 252 -12.98 10.84 10.86
CA LYS A 252 -12.49 11.58 9.69
C LYS A 252 -12.13 10.68 8.52
N GLY A 253 -12.35 9.37 8.61
CA GLY A 253 -11.92 8.43 7.55
C GLY A 253 -10.40 8.29 7.47
N LEU A 254 -9.87 8.07 6.26
CA LEU A 254 -8.44 7.85 6.04
C LEU A 254 -7.62 9.14 5.90
N GLY A 255 -8.26 10.30 5.70
CA GLY A 255 -7.59 11.58 5.41
C GLY A 255 -6.42 11.92 6.35
N PRO A 256 -6.57 11.85 7.67
CA PRO A 256 -5.49 12.14 8.60
C PRO A 256 -4.22 11.29 8.41
N ILE A 257 -4.38 10.02 8.03
CA ILE A 257 -3.25 9.11 7.81
C ILE A 257 -2.65 9.34 6.43
N VAL A 258 -3.48 9.58 5.43
CA VAL A 258 -3.03 9.98 4.08
C VAL A 258 -2.15 11.23 4.18
N TRP A 259 -2.55 12.23 4.97
CA TRP A 259 -1.73 13.42 5.22
C TRP A 259 -0.45 13.10 5.99
N ALA A 260 -0.51 12.26 7.03
CA ALA A 260 0.67 11.88 7.82
C ALA A 260 1.70 11.16 6.94
N HIS A 261 1.24 10.18 6.17
CA HIS A 261 2.04 9.38 5.27
C HIS A 261 2.59 10.23 4.12
N GLY A 262 1.78 11.08 3.49
CA GLY A 262 2.25 12.02 2.48
C GLY A 262 3.35 12.95 2.99
N LEU A 263 3.19 13.46 4.22
CA LEU A 263 4.20 14.27 4.89
C LEU A 263 5.48 13.46 5.18
N THR A 264 5.37 12.25 5.71
CA THR A 264 6.53 11.36 5.90
C THR A 264 7.32 11.18 4.61
N ASN A 265 6.63 10.87 3.51
CA ASN A 265 7.28 10.64 2.22
C ASN A 265 7.90 11.93 1.67
N ALA A 266 7.25 13.08 1.84
CA ALA A 266 7.81 14.38 1.47
C ALA A 266 9.10 14.70 2.26
N LEU A 267 9.12 14.40 3.56
CA LEU A 267 10.28 14.61 4.43
C LEU A 267 11.42 13.63 4.09
N LEU A 268 11.11 12.36 3.80
CA LEU A 268 12.11 11.38 3.34
C LEU A 268 12.72 11.79 2.00
N TRP A 269 11.89 12.23 1.05
CA TRP A 269 12.38 12.78 -0.22
C TRP A 269 13.33 13.96 0.01
N ALA A 270 12.94 14.92 0.87
CA ALA A 270 13.76 16.09 1.17
C ALA A 270 15.08 15.69 1.85
N TYR A 271 15.05 14.74 2.78
CA TYR A 271 16.23 14.19 3.43
C TYR A 271 17.19 13.58 2.41
N CYS A 272 16.69 12.75 1.51
CA CYS A 272 17.52 12.10 0.49
C CYS A 272 18.16 13.10 -0.48
N VAL A 273 17.39 14.10 -0.94
CA VAL A 273 17.90 15.15 -1.83
C VAL A 273 18.96 16.00 -1.12
N TYR A 274 18.75 16.35 0.15
CA TYR A 274 19.69 17.16 0.92
C TYR A 274 21.00 16.41 1.23
N HIS A 275 20.91 15.12 1.59
CA HIS A 275 22.07 14.30 1.94
C HIS A 275 22.68 13.55 0.76
N MET A 276 22.10 13.65 -0.45
CA MET A 276 22.47 12.85 -1.62
C MET A 276 22.49 11.34 -1.29
N ASN A 277 21.55 10.91 -0.44
CA ASN A 277 21.44 9.52 0.01
C ASN A 277 20.10 8.94 -0.42
N TRP A 278 20.11 8.21 -1.53
CA TRP A 278 18.91 7.66 -2.16
C TRP A 278 18.33 6.43 -1.49
N GLN A 279 18.96 5.97 -0.41
CA GLN A 279 18.57 4.75 0.30
C GLN A 279 17.13 4.73 0.81
N PHE A 280 16.49 5.89 1.01
CA PHE A 280 15.12 6.02 1.51
C PHE A 280 14.11 6.47 0.43
N LEU A 281 14.48 6.41 -0.85
CA LEU A 281 13.68 6.90 -1.98
C LEU A 281 13.09 5.82 -2.87
#